data_AF-A0AA51LY52-F1
#
_entry.id   AF-A0AA51LY52-F1
#
_cell.length_a   1.000
_cell.length_b   1.000
_cell.length_c   1.000
_cell.angle_alpha   90.00
_cell.angle_beta   90.00
_cell.angle_gamma   90.00
#
_symmetry.space_group_name_H-M   'P 1'
#
loop_
_entity.id
_entity.type
_entity.pdbx_description
1 polymer ?
#
loop_
_entity_poly.entity_id
_entity_poly.type
_entity_poly.pdbx_seq_one_letter_code
_entity_poly.pdbx_strand_id
1 'polypeptide(L)'
;MSPVGLPHYRKCVIDRPSTTRKPQSYGVKLVRGPFLSLPPHADHCEDEATFLEYAARIRESGTPLAADLFSGAGGLSLGLEDAGFRVVLSVDHDKSAIRTHRHHFGGMSVGWDLSDPDVVARVGNLMSTAQIDLLAGGPPCQPFSKAGRSMIRYRVQAGERDP
;
A
#
# COMPACT_ATOMS: atom_id res chain seq x y z
N MET A 1 18.28 -13.38 -68.02
CA MET A 1 17.75 -13.49 -66.64
C MET A 1 18.78 -14.26 -65.84
N SER A 2 19.61 -13.54 -65.08
CA SER A 2 20.65 -14.13 -64.23
C SER A 2 20.44 -13.58 -62.82
N PRO A 3 20.37 -14.43 -61.79
CA PRO A 3 20.01 -14.02 -60.45
C PRO A 3 21.15 -13.25 -59.78
N VAL A 4 20.78 -12.14 -59.14
CA VAL A 4 21.65 -11.24 -58.38
C VAL A 4 22.05 -11.97 -57.09
N GLY A 5 23.33 -12.33 -56.97
CA GLY A 5 23.89 -12.94 -55.76
C GLY A 5 23.98 -11.91 -54.64
N LEU A 6 23.37 -12.22 -53.49
CA LEU A 6 23.44 -11.43 -52.26
C LEU A 6 24.91 -11.31 -51.78
N PRO A 7 25.38 -10.11 -51.39
CA PRO A 7 26.73 -9.94 -50.88
C PRO A 7 26.91 -10.68 -49.54
N HIS A 8 27.95 -11.51 -49.48
CA HIS A 8 28.45 -12.13 -48.25
C HIS A 8 28.76 -11.04 -47.21
N TYR A 9 27.95 -10.99 -46.15
CA TYR A 9 28.28 -10.24 -44.94
C TYR A 9 29.51 -10.87 -44.28
N ARG A 10 30.68 -10.27 -44.47
CA ARG A 10 31.85 -10.59 -43.64
C ARG A 10 31.54 -10.14 -42.21
N LYS A 11 31.47 -11.11 -41.29
CA LYS A 11 31.44 -10.85 -39.85
C LYS A 11 32.69 -10.02 -39.51
N CYS A 12 32.48 -8.77 -39.10
CA CYS A 12 33.55 -7.94 -38.55
C CYS A 12 33.92 -8.54 -37.17
N VAL A 13 34.97 -9.34 -37.12
CA VAL A 13 35.55 -9.80 -35.85
C VAL A 13 36.35 -8.63 -35.31
N ILE A 14 35.72 -7.85 -34.43
CA ILE A 14 36.42 -6.86 -33.62
C ILE A 14 37.13 -7.64 -32.52
N ASP A 15 38.44 -7.76 -32.61
CA ASP A 15 39.27 -8.21 -31.49
C ASP A 15 39.05 -7.25 -30.31
N ARG A 16 38.35 -7.74 -29.28
CA ARG A 16 38.20 -6.99 -28.03
C ARG A 16 39.49 -7.15 -27.23
N PRO A 17 40.21 -6.07 -26.89
CA PRO A 17 41.27 -6.17 -25.91
C PRO A 17 40.67 -6.67 -24.59
N SER A 18 41.30 -7.67 -23.99
CA SER A 18 40.92 -8.29 -22.71
C SER A 18 41.22 -7.34 -21.55
N THR A 19 40.51 -6.22 -21.48
CA THR A 19 40.50 -5.39 -20.27
C THR A 19 39.52 -6.01 -19.30
N THR A 20 40.03 -6.70 -18.28
CA THR A 20 39.26 -7.08 -17.08
C THR A 20 38.83 -5.81 -16.35
N ARG A 21 37.77 -5.14 -16.82
CA ARG A 21 37.11 -4.08 -16.05
C ARG A 21 36.40 -4.76 -14.88
N LYS A 22 36.91 -4.58 -13.66
CA LYS A 22 36.16 -4.93 -12.45
C LYS A 22 34.78 -4.26 -12.54
N PRO A 23 33.67 -4.98 -12.26
CA PRO A 23 32.36 -4.37 -12.23
C PRO A 23 32.38 -3.29 -11.15
N GLN A 24 32.26 -2.04 -11.57
CA GLN A 24 32.22 -0.90 -10.66
C GLN A 24 30.87 -0.96 -9.95
N SER A 25 30.84 -1.50 -8.73
CA SER A 25 29.62 -1.56 -7.93
C SER A 25 29.29 -0.14 -7.47
N TYR A 26 28.31 0.51 -8.11
CA TYR A 26 27.71 1.74 -7.60
C TYR A 26 26.79 1.40 -6.41
N GLY A 27 27.39 0.86 -5.35
CA GLY A 27 26.70 0.56 -4.11
C GLY A 27 26.82 1.75 -3.18
N VAL A 28 25.75 2.51 -3.00
CA VAL A 28 25.69 3.48 -1.90
C VAL A 28 25.60 2.68 -0.60
N LYS A 29 26.37 3.07 0.43
CA LYS A 29 26.24 2.48 1.76
C LYS A 29 24.80 2.68 2.23
N LEU A 30 24.05 1.59 2.39
CA LEU A 30 22.72 1.64 3.00
C LEU A 30 22.89 2.03 4.46
N VAL A 31 22.68 3.32 4.74
CA VAL A 31 22.58 3.84 6.10
C VAL A 31 21.10 3.91 6.43
N ARG A 32 20.67 3.15 7.44
CA ARG A 32 19.32 3.32 7.99
C ARG A 32 19.35 4.52 8.93
N GLY A 33 18.42 5.46 8.73
CA GLY A 33 18.18 6.53 9.68
C GLY A 33 17.68 5.98 11.02
N PRO A 34 17.66 6.81 12.08
CA PRO A 34 17.08 6.43 13.36
C PRO A 34 15.60 6.08 13.19
N PHE A 35 15.09 5.20 14.06
CA PHE A 35 13.65 4.96 14.13
C PHE A 35 12.95 6.23 14.63
N LEU A 36 12.00 6.73 13.84
CA LEU A 36 11.18 7.88 14.20
C LEU A 36 9.97 7.42 15.01
N SER A 37 9.77 8.05 16.16
CA SER A 37 8.51 7.97 16.90
C SER A 37 7.65 9.17 16.48
N LEU A 38 6.54 8.89 15.83
CA LEU A 38 5.61 9.91 15.37
C LEU A 38 4.50 10.08 16.43
N PRO A 39 4.30 11.28 17.00
CA PRO A 39 3.15 11.54 17.86
C PRO A 39 1.86 11.39 17.03
N PRO A 40 0.74 10.97 17.61
CA PRO A 40 -0.53 10.98 16.89
C PRO A 40 -0.95 12.41 16.52
N HIS A 41 -1.84 12.51 15.54
CA HIS A 41 -2.53 13.74 15.14
C HIS A 41 -3.26 14.34 16.35
N ALA A 42 -3.39 15.66 16.41
CA ALA A 42 -4.03 16.34 17.55
C ALA A 42 -5.48 15.88 17.79
N ASP A 43 -6.19 15.55 16.71
CA ASP A 43 -7.54 14.99 16.73
C ASP A 43 -7.59 13.46 16.68
N HIS A 44 -6.53 12.75 17.05
CA HIS A 44 -6.55 11.29 17.11
C HIS A 44 -7.47 10.80 18.25
N CYS A 45 -8.31 9.83 17.95
CA CYS A 45 -9.22 9.19 18.90
C CYS A 45 -8.66 7.82 19.31
N GLU A 46 -8.48 7.62 20.62
CA GLU A 46 -7.98 6.35 21.19
C GLU A 46 -9.12 5.33 21.43
N ASP A 47 -10.36 5.81 21.54
CA ASP A 47 -11.54 4.98 21.82
C ASP A 47 -12.75 5.35 20.96
N GLU A 48 -13.78 4.51 21.02
CA GLU A 48 -14.99 4.67 20.22
C GLU A 48 -15.84 5.88 20.62
N ALA A 49 -15.84 6.25 21.90
CA ALA A 49 -16.63 7.37 22.37
C ALA A 49 -16.08 8.69 21.82
N THR A 50 -14.77 8.91 21.98
CA THR A 50 -14.05 10.07 21.45
C THR A 50 -14.10 10.13 19.92
N PHE A 51 -14.11 8.97 19.25
CA PHE A 51 -14.33 8.89 17.81
C PHE A 51 -15.72 9.35 17.39
N LEU A 52 -16.77 8.90 18.05
CA LEU A 52 -18.14 9.29 17.70
C LEU A 52 -18.37 10.79 17.93
N GLU A 53 -17.82 11.34 19.01
CA GLU A 53 -17.83 12.79 19.26
C GLU A 53 -17.08 13.57 18.16
N TYR A 54 -15.89 13.09 17.77
CA TYR A 54 -15.13 13.68 16.68
C TYR A 54 -15.89 13.63 15.36
N ALA A 55 -16.45 12.48 14.99
CA ALA A 55 -17.20 12.30 13.76
C ALA A 55 -18.44 13.21 13.72
N ALA A 56 -19.18 13.31 14.83
CA ALA A 56 -20.32 14.22 14.94
C ALA A 56 -19.91 15.68 14.72
N ARG A 57 -18.83 16.13 15.36
CA ARG A 57 -18.29 17.50 15.20
C ARG A 57 -17.91 17.80 13.74
N ILE A 58 -17.25 16.86 13.06
CA ILE A 58 -16.91 17.04 11.64
C ILE A 58 -18.17 17.06 10.78
N ARG A 59 -19.16 16.21 11.07
CA ARG A 59 -20.42 16.18 10.31
C ARG A 59 -21.20 17.48 10.43
N GLU A 60 -21.24 18.08 11.62
CA GLU A 60 -21.87 19.39 11.86
C GLU A 60 -21.23 20.52 11.03
N SER A 61 -19.94 20.40 10.68
CA SER A 61 -19.27 21.35 9.78
C SER A 61 -19.73 21.24 8.31
N GLY A 62 -20.51 20.22 7.96
CA GLY A 62 -20.97 19.95 6.59
C GLY A 62 -19.97 19.18 5.73
N THR A 63 -18.85 18.72 6.30
CA THR A 63 -17.85 17.93 5.59
C THR A 63 -18.30 16.46 5.48
N PRO A 64 -18.31 15.84 4.28
CA PRO A 64 -18.65 14.43 4.14
C PRO A 64 -17.59 13.52 4.77
N LEU A 65 -18.03 12.46 5.44
CA LEU A 65 -17.18 11.55 6.18
C LEU A 65 -16.81 10.32 5.34
N ALA A 66 -15.57 9.88 5.46
CA ALA A 66 -15.07 8.68 4.82
C ALA A 66 -14.42 7.72 5.83
N ALA A 67 -14.48 6.43 5.49
CA ALA A 67 -13.72 5.37 6.14
C ALA A 67 -12.80 4.67 5.14
N ASP A 68 -11.58 4.36 5.56
CA ASP A 68 -10.54 3.71 4.75
C ASP A 68 -10.14 2.35 5.35
N LEU A 69 -10.60 1.27 4.71
CA LEU A 69 -10.25 -0.09 5.10
C LEU A 69 -9.02 -0.57 4.33
N PHE A 70 -8.10 -1.24 5.01
CA PHE A 70 -6.78 -1.60 4.44
C PHE A 70 -5.99 -0.34 4.05
N SER A 71 -6.05 0.67 4.92
CA SER A 71 -5.57 2.05 4.68
C SER A 71 -4.07 2.19 4.44
N GLY A 72 -3.27 1.22 4.89
CA GLY A 72 -1.81 1.31 4.88
C GLY A 72 -1.33 2.59 5.57
N ALA A 73 -0.35 3.27 4.96
CA ALA A 73 0.18 4.52 5.49
C ALA A 73 -0.76 5.73 5.24
N GLY A 74 -1.90 5.53 4.56
CA GLY A 74 -2.91 6.55 4.29
C GLY A 74 -2.79 7.29 2.95
N GLY A 75 -2.24 6.64 1.92
CA GLY A 75 -2.15 7.24 0.59
C GLY A 75 -3.53 7.45 -0.08
N LEU A 76 -4.44 6.50 0.09
CA LEU A 76 -5.83 6.63 -0.33
C LEU A 76 -6.54 7.69 0.52
N SER A 77 -6.31 7.67 1.83
CA SER A 77 -6.87 8.62 2.78
C SER A 77 -6.51 10.06 2.42
N LEU A 78 -5.24 10.33 2.07
CA LEU A 78 -4.79 11.64 1.61
C LEU A 78 -5.59 12.10 0.37
N GLY A 79 -5.75 11.22 -0.62
CA GLY A 79 -6.52 11.55 -1.82
C GLY A 79 -8.01 11.81 -1.55
N LEU A 80 -8.59 11.15 -0.54
CA LEU A 80 -9.96 11.42 -0.10
C LEU A 80 -10.07 12.78 0.59
N GLU A 81 -9.12 13.13 1.46
CA GLU A 81 -9.10 14.45 2.09
C GLU A 81 -8.89 15.58 1.08
N ASP A 82 -8.00 15.39 0.11
CA ASP A 82 -7.80 16.31 -1.02
C ASP A 82 -9.07 16.46 -1.88
N ALA A 83 -9.90 15.42 -1.95
CA ALA A 83 -11.19 15.44 -2.65
C ALA A 83 -12.34 16.07 -1.83
N GLY A 84 -12.06 16.55 -0.60
CA GLY A 84 -13.03 17.24 0.25
C GLY A 84 -13.78 16.34 1.24
N PHE A 85 -13.36 15.08 1.41
CA PHE A 85 -13.84 14.24 2.50
C PHE A 85 -13.04 14.47 3.78
N ARG A 86 -13.56 14.01 4.91
CA ARG A 86 -12.75 13.76 6.11
C ARG A 86 -12.66 12.28 6.37
N VAL A 87 -11.46 11.73 6.38
CA VAL A 87 -11.25 10.33 6.79
C VAL A 87 -11.27 10.29 8.32
N VAL A 88 -12.30 9.69 8.88
CA VAL A 88 -12.50 9.64 10.35
C VAL A 88 -12.23 8.27 10.95
N LEU A 89 -12.27 7.22 10.12
CA LEU A 89 -12.01 5.84 10.51
C LEU A 89 -11.06 5.20 9.50
N SER A 90 -10.02 4.55 10.00
CA SER A 90 -9.06 3.80 9.21
C SER A 90 -8.71 2.49 9.89
N VAL A 91 -8.69 1.41 9.11
CA VAL A 91 -8.35 0.07 9.62
C VAL A 91 -7.20 -0.49 8.80
N ASP A 92 -6.16 -0.97 9.45
CA ASP A 92 -5.12 -1.78 8.83
C ASP A 92 -4.57 -2.79 9.85
N HIS A 93 -3.75 -3.74 9.42
CA HIS A 93 -3.08 -4.70 10.28
C HIS A 93 -1.61 -4.33 10.53
N ASP A 94 -0.98 -3.53 9.66
CA ASP A 94 0.43 -3.17 9.79
C ASP A 94 0.61 -2.02 10.80
N LYS A 95 1.28 -2.31 11.91
CA LYS A 95 1.51 -1.36 13.00
C LYS A 95 2.31 -0.13 12.60
N SER A 96 3.21 -0.24 11.63
CA SER A 96 4.01 0.90 11.16
C SER A 96 3.21 1.81 10.25
N ALA A 97 2.36 1.21 9.42
CA ALA A 97 1.38 1.89 8.59
C ALA A 97 0.39 2.67 9.45
N ILE A 98 -0.21 2.03 10.46
CA ILE A 98 -1.12 2.68 11.42
C ILE A 98 -0.45 3.83 12.16
N ARG A 99 0.80 3.66 12.63
CA ARG A 99 1.54 4.74 13.29
C ARG A 99 1.75 5.94 12.38
N THR A 100 1.95 5.70 11.08
CA THR A 100 2.10 6.75 10.08
C THR A 100 0.76 7.40 9.76
N HIS A 101 -0.29 6.60 9.59
CA HIS A 101 -1.64 7.09 9.33
C HIS A 101 -2.13 7.98 10.47
N ARG A 102 -2.11 7.49 11.71
CA ARG A 102 -2.58 8.26 12.88
C ARG A 102 -1.78 9.53 13.15
N HIS A 103 -0.58 9.66 12.60
CA HIS A 103 0.21 10.88 12.71
C HIS A 103 -0.31 11.96 11.77
N HIS A 104 -0.77 11.58 10.57
CA HIS A 104 -1.22 12.51 9.54
C HIS A 104 -2.71 12.82 9.61
N PHE A 105 -3.54 11.85 10.02
CA PHE A 105 -5.00 11.95 9.97
C PHE A 105 -5.60 11.92 11.37
N GLY A 106 -6.62 12.74 11.58
CA GLY A 106 -7.46 12.71 12.80
C GLY A 106 -8.40 11.51 12.83
N GLY A 107 -9.21 11.42 13.89
CA GLY A 107 -10.12 10.30 14.09
C GLY A 107 -9.38 9.03 14.51
N MET A 108 -9.95 7.87 14.16
CA MET A 108 -9.49 6.58 14.66
C MET A 108 -8.69 5.82 13.60
N SER A 109 -7.52 5.33 13.99
CA SER A 109 -6.67 4.45 13.19
C SER A 109 -6.36 3.18 13.97
N VAL A 110 -6.95 2.07 13.54
CA VAL A 110 -7.00 0.85 14.35
C VAL A 110 -6.38 -0.35 13.66
N GLY A 111 -5.74 -1.16 14.51
CA GLY A 111 -5.08 -2.42 14.17
C GLY A 111 -6.00 -3.63 14.14
N TRP A 112 -7.23 -3.49 13.65
CA TRP A 112 -8.26 -4.52 13.78
C TRP A 112 -8.24 -5.52 12.62
N ASP A 113 -8.45 -6.80 12.94
CA ASP A 113 -8.45 -7.88 11.95
C ASP A 113 -9.79 -7.99 11.23
N LEU A 114 -9.86 -7.48 9.99
CA LEU A 114 -11.06 -7.54 9.15
C LEU A 114 -11.36 -8.94 8.59
N SER A 115 -10.59 -9.98 8.95
CA SER A 115 -10.94 -11.38 8.68
C SER A 115 -11.88 -11.98 9.73
N ASP A 116 -11.97 -11.35 10.92
CA ASP A 116 -12.87 -11.75 11.99
C ASP A 116 -14.28 -11.15 11.77
N PRO A 117 -15.34 -11.98 11.64
CA PRO A 117 -16.71 -11.50 11.47
C PRO A 117 -17.20 -10.57 12.58
N ASP A 118 -16.78 -10.78 13.83
CA ASP A 118 -17.21 -9.96 14.97
C ASP A 118 -16.58 -8.55 14.88
N VAL A 119 -15.33 -8.49 14.43
CA VAL A 119 -14.63 -7.23 14.15
C VAL A 119 -15.27 -6.50 12.98
N VAL A 120 -15.63 -7.21 11.91
CA VAL A 120 -16.33 -6.62 10.76
C VAL A 120 -17.68 -6.04 11.20
N ALA A 121 -18.44 -6.75 12.03
CA ALA A 121 -19.71 -6.26 12.57
C ALA A 121 -19.49 -5.01 13.43
N ARG A 122 -18.46 -4.99 14.28
CA ARG A 122 -18.08 -3.83 15.10
C ARG A 122 -17.75 -2.61 14.23
N VAL A 123 -16.91 -2.77 13.20
CA VAL A 123 -16.56 -1.69 12.27
C VAL A 123 -17.80 -1.19 11.53
N GLY A 124 -18.65 -2.09 11.04
CA GLY A 124 -19.90 -1.74 10.37
C GLY A 124 -20.84 -0.93 11.26
N ASN A 125 -20.98 -1.32 12.53
CA ASN A 125 -21.78 -0.59 13.51
C ASN A 125 -21.21 0.81 13.76
N LEU A 126 -19.91 0.95 13.97
CA LEU A 126 -19.25 2.25 14.16
C LEU A 126 -19.46 3.17 12.96
N MET A 127 -19.27 2.65 11.75
CA MET A 127 -19.51 3.41 10.53
C MET A 127 -20.97 3.85 10.38
N SER A 128 -21.91 2.98 10.75
CA SER A 128 -23.34 3.30 10.71
C SER A 128 -23.70 4.37 11.73
N THR A 129 -23.22 4.27 12.97
CA THR A 129 -23.46 5.25 14.04
C THR A 129 -22.81 6.61 13.72
N ALA A 130 -21.59 6.62 13.18
CA ALA A 130 -20.92 7.83 12.72
C ALA A 130 -21.51 8.43 11.43
N GLN A 131 -22.45 7.72 10.78
CA GLN A 131 -23.05 8.12 9.50
C GLN A 131 -22.01 8.36 8.40
N ILE A 132 -21.09 7.42 8.20
CA ILE A 132 -20.06 7.51 7.14
C ILE A 132 -20.73 7.59 5.76
N ASP A 133 -20.31 8.56 4.94
CA ASP A 133 -20.86 8.81 3.62
C ASP A 133 -20.13 8.02 2.51
N LEU A 134 -18.84 7.71 2.73
CA LEU A 134 -18.02 6.94 1.79
C LEU A 134 -17.22 5.84 2.50
N LEU A 135 -17.34 4.61 2.02
CA LEU A 135 -16.42 3.53 2.34
C LEU A 135 -15.44 3.31 1.19
N ALA A 136 -14.15 3.43 1.47
CA ALA A 136 -13.08 3.12 0.55
C ALA A 136 -12.15 2.05 1.13
N GLY A 137 -11.41 1.34 0.29
CA GLY A 137 -10.40 0.42 0.76
C GLY A 137 -9.72 -0.39 -0.34
N GLY A 138 -8.47 -0.75 -0.10
CA GLY A 138 -7.62 -1.50 -1.03
C GLY A 138 -7.32 -2.91 -0.52
N PRO A 139 -8.27 -3.86 -0.57
CA PRO A 139 -8.02 -5.20 -0.06
C PRO A 139 -6.85 -5.88 -0.79
N PRO A 140 -6.06 -6.72 -0.11
CA PRO A 140 -4.86 -7.30 -0.68
C PRO A 140 -5.16 -8.18 -1.90
N CYS A 141 -4.72 -7.74 -3.08
CA CYS A 141 -4.95 -8.43 -4.36
C CYS A 141 -3.83 -9.46 -4.71
N GLN A 142 -3.34 -10.19 -3.70
CA GLN A 142 -2.22 -11.13 -3.86
C GLN A 142 -2.40 -12.23 -4.92
N PRO A 143 -3.59 -12.83 -5.17
CA PRO A 143 -3.70 -13.91 -6.15
C PRO A 143 -3.68 -13.48 -7.63
N PHE A 144 -3.83 -12.18 -7.95
CA PHE A 144 -3.93 -11.70 -9.34
C PHE A 144 -2.73 -10.87 -9.82
N SER A 145 -1.76 -10.61 -8.94
CA SER A 145 -0.52 -9.91 -9.28
C SER A 145 0.41 -10.77 -10.16
N LYS A 146 1.04 -10.16 -11.18
CA LYS A 146 2.12 -10.80 -11.99
C LYS A 146 3.27 -11.33 -11.12
N ALA A 147 3.48 -10.77 -9.92
CA ALA A 147 4.47 -11.25 -8.96
C ALA A 147 4.04 -12.56 -8.23
N GLY A 148 2.73 -12.79 -8.07
CA GLY A 148 2.20 -14.05 -7.52
C GLY A 148 2.23 -15.20 -8.54
N ARG A 149 1.97 -14.90 -9.82
CA ARG A 149 2.07 -15.87 -10.92
C ARG A 149 3.50 -16.40 -11.11
N SER A 150 4.52 -15.59 -10.86
CA SER A 150 5.93 -16.01 -10.96
C SER A 150 6.33 -16.91 -9.80
N MET A 151 5.87 -16.64 -8.56
CA MET A 151 6.14 -17.50 -7.41
C MET A 151 5.36 -18.83 -7.45
N ILE A 152 4.10 -18.83 -7.89
CA ILE A 152 3.32 -20.07 -8.06
C ILE A 152 3.92 -20.92 -9.19
N ARG A 153 4.25 -20.33 -10.34
CA ARG A 153 4.94 -21.05 -11.43
C ARG A 153 6.30 -21.56 -11.01
N TYR A 154 7.08 -20.77 -10.26
CA TYR A 154 8.37 -21.23 -9.73
C TYR A 154 8.21 -22.42 -8.79
N ARG A 155 7.23 -22.39 -7.87
CA ARG A 155 6.99 -23.52 -6.94
C ARG A 155 6.45 -24.77 -7.62
N VAL A 156 5.61 -24.62 -8.66
CA VAL A 156 5.18 -25.75 -9.50
C VAL A 156 6.36 -26.30 -10.32
N GLN A 157 7.22 -25.43 -10.88
CA GLN A 157 8.44 -25.85 -11.59
C GLN A 157 9.51 -26.46 -10.67
N ALA A 158 9.57 -26.03 -9.41
CA ALA A 158 10.45 -26.56 -8.37
C ALA A 158 9.90 -27.83 -7.69
N GLY A 159 8.69 -28.28 -8.05
CA GLY A 159 8.06 -29.49 -7.50
C GLY A 159 7.55 -29.35 -6.06
N GLU A 160 7.48 -28.12 -5.52
CA GLU A 160 7.03 -27.83 -4.16
C GLU A 160 5.50 -27.68 -4.07
N ARG A 161 4.79 -27.77 -5.21
CA ARG A 161 3.33 -27.66 -5.30
C ARG A 161 2.81 -28.33 -6.57
N ASP A 162 1.76 -29.14 -6.45
CA ASP A 162 1.07 -29.71 -7.62
C ASP A 162 0.24 -28.63 -8.37
N PRO A 163 0.08 -28.76 -9.71
CA PRO A 163 -0.51 -27.73 -10.56
C PRO A 163 -1.98 -27.42 -10.30
#